data_AF-A0A8J6U439-F1
#
_entry.id   AF-A0A8J6U439-F1
#
_cell.length_a   1.000
_cell.length_b   1.000
_cell.length_c   1.000
_cell.angle_alpha   90.00
_cell.angle_beta   90.00
_cell.angle_gamma   90.00
#
_symmetry.space_group_name_H-M   'P 1'
#
loop_
_entity.id
_entity.type
_entity.pdbx_description
1 polymer ?
#
loop_
_entity_poly.entity_id
_entity_poly.type
_entity_poly.pdbx_seq_one_letter_code
_entity_poly.pdbx_strand_id
1 'polypeptide(L)' 'ATQHYAVDDYDGSEHRRLTRITLAGEIPVGVDGVPSTVIAGNAEAYSTVGPLPRVA' A
#
# COMPACT_ATOMS: atom_id res chain seq x y z
N ALA A 1 -3.00 2.66 9.63
CA ALA A 1 -3.33 2.28 8.23
C ALA A 1 -4.79 2.63 7.98
N THR A 2 -5.13 3.08 6.78
CA THR A 2 -6.52 3.30 6.37
C THR A 2 -6.97 2.21 5.41
N GLN A 3 -8.28 2.01 5.34
CA GLN A 3 -8.91 1.26 4.25
C GLN A 3 -9.71 2.24 3.40
N HIS A 4 -9.96 1.88 2.14
CA HIS A 4 -10.80 2.68 1.25
C HIS A 4 -11.64 1.75 0.37
N TYR A 5 -12.76 2.27 -0.12
CA TYR A 5 -13.66 1.56 -1.02
C TYR A 5 -13.96 2.48 -2.21
N ALA A 6 -13.88 1.94 -3.43
CA ALA A 6 -14.34 2.65 -4.62
C ALA A 6 -15.83 2.37 -4.78
N VAL A 7 -16.67 3.37 -4.49
CA VAL A 7 -18.13 3.27 -4.66
C VAL A 7 -18.44 3.18 -6.16
N ASP A 8 -19.33 2.24 -6.50
CA ASP A 8 -19.84 1.98 -7.84
C ASP A 8 -21.29 2.48 -7.92
N ASP A 9 -21.48 3.78 -7.75
CA ASP A 9 -22.78 4.47 -7.72
C ASP A 9 -23.10 5.28 -8.99
N TYR A 10 -22.34 5.05 -10.06
CA TYR A 10 -22.59 5.58 -11.40
C TYR A 10 -23.55 4.67 -12.18
N ASP A 11 -24.26 5.21 -13.17
CA ASP A 11 -25.29 4.46 -13.92
C ASP A 11 -24.72 3.65 -15.09
N GLY A 12 -23.39 3.69 -15.26
CA GLY A 12 -22.65 2.96 -16.28
C GLY A 12 -22.52 3.71 -17.61
N SER A 13 -23.13 4.89 -17.74
CA SER A 13 -22.92 5.79 -18.88
C SER A 13 -21.67 6.67 -18.71
N GLU A 14 -21.21 6.87 -17.48
CA GLU A 14 -20.03 7.67 -17.17
C GLU A 14 -18.73 6.83 -17.23
N HIS A 15 -17.66 7.45 -17.74
CA HIS A 15 -16.33 6.85 -17.74
C HIS A 15 -15.49 7.37 -16.56
N ARG A 16 -15.07 6.47 -15.66
CA ARG A 16 -14.22 6.79 -14.49
C ARG A 16 -12.82 6.19 -14.64
N ARG A 17 -11.79 7.05 -14.64
CA ARG A 17 -10.37 6.64 -14.67
C ARG A 17 -9.53 7.49 -13.72
N LEU A 18 -8.64 6.83 -12.98
CA LEU A 18 -7.71 7.48 -12.05
C LEU A 18 -6.30 6.95 -12.28
N THR A 19 -5.31 7.77 -12.01
CA THR A 19 -3.90 7.36 -11.92
C THR A 19 -3.55 7.14 -10.46
N ARG A 20 -3.00 5.98 -10.12
CA ARG A 20 -2.49 5.67 -8.78
C ARG A 20 -0.97 5.62 -8.80
N ILE A 21 -0.34 6.37 -7.90
CA ILE A 21 1.07 6.24 -7.56
C ILE A 21 1.13 5.67 -6.15
N THR A 22 1.93 4.62 -5.95
CA THR A 22 2.11 3.96 -4.65
C THR A 22 3.56 4.11 -4.23
N LEU A 23 3.77 4.46 -2.96
CA LEU A 23 5.11 4.67 -2.40
C LEU A 23 5.52 3.45 -1.59
N ALA A 24 6.82 3.17 -1.60
CA ALA A 24 7.41 2.12 -0.77
C ALA A 24 7.14 2.39 0.72
N GLY A 25 6.93 1.31 1.47
CA GLY A 25 6.74 1.33 2.91
C GLY A 25 7.72 0.42 3.64
N GLU A 26 7.60 0.39 4.96
CA GLU A 26 8.40 -0.48 5.83
C GLU A 26 7.70 -1.83 6.10
N ILE A 27 8.42 -2.76 6.72
CA ILE A 27 7.87 -4.03 7.17
C ILE A 27 7.03 -3.78 8.44
N PRO A 28 5.75 -4.20 8.50
CA PRO A 28 4.92 -4.00 9.69
C PRO A 28 5.47 -4.73 10.92
N VAL A 29 5.36 -4.08 12.09
CA VAL A 29 5.81 -4.60 13.39
C VAL A 29 4.61 -4.68 14.35
N GLY A 30 4.49 -5.80 15.08
CA GLY A 30 3.48 -6.00 16.10
C GLY A 30 3.71 -5.13 17.35
N VAL A 31 2.70 -5.09 18.23
CA VAL A 31 2.80 -4.34 19.51
C VAL A 31 3.83 -4.94 20.48
N ASP A 32 4.22 -6.18 20.25
CA ASP A 32 5.28 -6.93 20.93
C ASP A 32 6.67 -6.67 20.34
N GLY A 33 6.77 -5.86 19.28
CA GLY A 33 8.02 -5.56 18.58
C GLY A 33 8.43 -6.61 17.56
N VAL A 34 7.61 -7.65 17.31
CA VAL A 34 7.93 -8.71 16.35
C VAL A 34 7.56 -8.26 14.93
N PRO A 35 8.49 -8.30 13.96
CA PRO A 35 8.18 -7.95 12.57
C PRO A 35 7.38 -9.03 11.85
N SER A 36 6.71 -8.64 10.77
CA SER A 36 6.01 -9.57 9.87
C SER A 36 6.95 -10.63 9.29
N THR A 37 6.46 -11.87 9.16
CA THR A 37 7.23 -13.00 8.60
C THR A 37 6.72 -13.37 7.20
N VAL A 38 7.63 -13.51 6.24
CA VAL A 38 7.31 -13.98 4.88
C VAL A 38 7.05 -15.48 4.92
N ILE A 39 5.89 -15.91 4.44
CA ILE A 39 5.55 -17.34 4.31
C ILE A 39 5.92 -17.87 2.91
N ALA A 40 5.72 -17.07 1.87
CA ALA A 40 6.10 -17.39 0.48
C ALA A 40 6.23 -16.11 -0.37
N GLY A 41 7.01 -16.19 -1.46
CA GLY A 41 7.23 -15.10 -2.41
C GLY A 41 8.44 -14.21 -2.09
N ASN A 42 8.83 -13.35 -3.05
CA ASN A 42 9.88 -12.34 -2.91
C ASN A 42 9.40 -11.03 -3.58
N ALA A 43 9.46 -9.91 -2.85
CA ALA A 43 9.01 -8.60 -3.29
C ALA A 43 10.15 -7.64 -3.70
N GLU A 44 11.41 -8.10 -3.81
CA GLU A 44 12.57 -7.26 -4.18
C GLU A 44 12.38 -6.51 -5.50
N ALA A 45 11.71 -7.13 -6.48
CA ALA A 45 11.41 -6.50 -7.77
C ALA A 45 10.22 -5.52 -7.73
N TYR A 46 9.41 -5.55 -6.67
CA TYR A 46 8.24 -4.67 -6.52
C TYR A 46 8.65 -3.32 -5.93
N SER A 47 9.40 -3.31 -4.83
CA SER A 47 9.93 -2.08 -4.22
C SER A 47 11.08 -2.37 -3.28
N THR A 48 11.84 -1.33 -2.95
CA THR A 48 12.75 -1.36 -1.81
C THR A 48 12.00 -1.32 -0.48
N VAL A 49 12.68 -1.66 0.62
CA VAL A 49 12.22 -1.42 1.99
C VAL A 49 12.90 -0.15 2.50
N GLY A 50 12.13 0.80 3.00
CA GLY A 50 12.69 1.96 3.68
C GLY A 50 11.66 3.05 3.98
N PRO A 51 11.88 3.86 5.03
CA PRO A 51 11.01 4.98 5.33
C PRO A 51 11.13 6.02 4.22
N LEU A 52 10.01 6.64 3.89
CA LEU A 52 10.05 7.91 3.18
C LEU A 52 10.69 8.97 4.09
N PRO A 53 11.52 9.89 3.56
CA PRO A 53 12.05 10.99 4.34
C PRO A 53 10.90 11.77 4.99
N ARG A 54 10.99 12.00 6.31
CA ARG A 54 10.08 12.93 6.97
C ARG A 54 10.52 14.34 6.61
N VAL A 55 9.59 15.16 6.11
CA VAL A 55 9.80 16.59 5.94
C VAL A 55 9.62 17.24 7.31
N ALA A 56 10.58 18.08 7.71
CA ALA A 56 10.56 18.83 8.97
C ALA A 56 9.58 20.00 8.92
#